data_AF-G9ZTN2-F1
#
_entry.id   AF-G9ZTN2-F1
#
_cell.length_a   1.000
_cell.length_b   1.000
_cell.length_c   1.000
_cell.angle_alpha   90.00
_cell.angle_beta   90.00
_cell.angle_gamma   90.00
#
_symmetry.space_group_name_H-M   'P 1'
#
loop_
_entity.id
_entity.type
_entity.pdbx_description
1 polymer ?
#
loop_
_entity_poly.entity_id
_entity_poly.type
_entity_poly.pdbx_seq_one_letter_code
_entity_poly.pdbx_strand_id
1 'polypeptide(L)'
;MSPKDKMRNPDFQKLLRIALADLSIRQTLLENDVADVNEEMRSLEKDDKLDKLDARIRVIKKDYAHYKQFIDPSFKLDVTDQYS
;
A
#
# COMPACT_ATOMS: atom_id res chain seq x y z
N MET A 1 -6.29 22.41 -16.19
CA MET A 1 -5.15 21.60 -15.69
C MET A 1 -5.69 20.26 -15.23
N SER A 2 -5.21 19.14 -15.78
CA SER A 2 -5.74 17.80 -15.47
C SER A 2 -5.34 17.37 -14.06
N PRO A 3 -6.12 16.53 -13.35
CA PRO A 3 -5.69 15.91 -12.10
C PRO A 3 -4.31 15.25 -12.21
N LYS A 4 -4.01 14.62 -13.35
CA LYS A 4 -2.70 14.00 -13.62
C LYS A 4 -1.54 15.00 -13.66
N ASP A 5 -1.77 16.23 -14.12
CA ASP A 5 -0.74 17.27 -14.18
C ASP A 5 -0.39 17.79 -12.78
N LYS A 6 -1.37 17.86 -11.87
CA LYS A 6 -1.13 18.21 -10.46
C LYS A 6 -0.35 17.11 -9.72
N MET A 7 -0.53 15.86 -10.12
CA MET A 7 0.14 14.71 -9.51
C MET A 7 1.61 14.59 -9.90
N ARG A 8 2.07 15.26 -10.97
CA ARG A 8 3.50 15.36 -11.33
C ARG A 8 4.30 16.32 -10.44
N ASN A 9 3.63 17.01 -9.51
CA ASN A 9 4.31 17.83 -8.51
C ASN A 9 5.29 16.94 -7.70
N PRO A 10 6.58 17.33 -7.55
CA PRO A 10 7.57 16.59 -6.78
C PRO A 10 7.13 16.18 -5.38
N ASP A 11 6.47 17.08 -4.63
CA ASP A 11 6.00 16.79 -3.28
C ASP A 11 4.85 15.79 -3.28
N PHE A 12 3.98 15.85 -4.29
CA PHE A 12 2.93 14.85 -4.45
C PHE A 12 3.51 13.48 -4.81
N GLN A 13 4.55 13.42 -5.65
CA GLN A 13 5.26 12.17 -5.96
C GLN A 13 5.94 11.58 -4.71
N LYS A 14 6.49 12.40 -3.83
CA LYS A 14 7.01 11.96 -2.51
C LYS A 14 5.89 11.34 -1.67
N LEU A 15 4.76 12.04 -1.54
CA LEU A 15 3.61 11.56 -0.77
C LEU A 15 3.04 10.25 -1.33
N LEU A 16 2.93 10.13 -2.66
CA LEU A 16 2.52 8.89 -3.32
C LEU A 16 3.46 7.73 -2.98
N ARG A 17 4.77 7.94 -3.02
CA ARG A 17 5.75 6.89 -2.68
C ARG A 17 5.65 6.48 -1.21
N ILE A 18 5.48 7.43 -0.30
CA ILE A 18 5.26 7.14 1.13
C ILE A 18 3.99 6.32 1.32
N ALA A 19 2.89 6.73 0.68
CA ALA A 19 1.61 6.03 0.76
C ALA A 19 1.70 4.60 0.20
N LEU A 20 2.38 4.40 -0.93
CA LEU A 20 2.59 3.07 -1.50
C LEU A 20 3.47 2.19 -0.60
N ALA A 21 4.48 2.76 0.06
CA ALA A 21 5.31 2.03 1.01
C ALA A 21 4.49 1.59 2.24
N ASP A 22 3.69 2.48 2.82
CA ASP A 22 2.79 2.17 3.93
C ASP A 22 1.76 1.08 3.55
N LEU A 23 1.13 1.19 2.37
CA LEU A 23 0.20 0.16 1.87
C LEU A 23 0.89 -1.19 1.70
N SER A 24 2.12 -1.21 1.19
CA SER A 24 2.92 -2.45 1.07
C SER A 24 3.21 -3.07 2.43
N ILE A 25 3.60 -2.26 3.42
CA ILE A 25 3.87 -2.74 4.78
C ILE A 25 2.61 -3.34 5.40
N ARG A 26 1.47 -2.64 5.28
CA ARG A 26 0.20 -3.13 5.81
C ARG A 26 -0.26 -4.42 5.13
N GLN A 27 -0.01 -4.56 3.82
CA GLN A 27 -0.28 -5.81 3.12
C GLN A 27 0.54 -6.96 3.73
N THR A 28 1.85 -6.77 3.91
CA THR A 28 2.72 -7.79 4.52
C THR A 28 2.29 -8.16 5.93
N LEU A 29 1.88 -7.19 6.76
CA LEU A 29 1.38 -7.47 8.10
C LEU A 29 0.10 -8.33 8.08
N LEU A 30 -0.84 -8.02 7.18
CA LEU A 30 -2.06 -8.83 7.03
C LEU A 30 -1.76 -10.24 6.47
N GLU A 31 -0.78 -10.37 5.57
CA GLU A 31 -0.36 -11.67 5.04
C GLU A 31 0.27 -12.54 6.14
N ASN A 32 1.02 -11.93 7.07
CA ASN A 32 1.51 -12.61 8.27
C ASN A 32 0.36 -13.02 9.18
N ASP A 33 -0.60 -12.14 9.45
CA ASP A 33 -1.79 -12.47 10.26
C ASP A 33 -2.56 -13.66 9.66
N VAL A 34 -2.63 -13.77 8.33
CA VAL A 34 -3.23 -14.92 7.63
C VAL A 34 -2.44 -16.21 7.89
N ALA A 35 -1.11 -16.14 7.87
CA ALA A 35 -0.26 -17.29 8.19
C ALA A 35 -0.49 -17.76 9.64
N ASP A 36 -0.49 -16.84 10.61
CA ASP A 36 -0.69 -17.15 12.02
C ASP A 36 -2.06 -17.79 12.28
N VAL A 37 -3.13 -17.24 11.67
CA VAL A 37 -4.48 -17.81 11.76
C VAL A 37 -4.55 -19.21 11.16
N ASN A 38 -3.77 -19.46 10.10
CA ASN A 38 -3.72 -20.77 9.50
C ASN A 38 -3.10 -21.84 10.40
N GLU A 39 -2.14 -21.45 11.24
CA GLU A 39 -1.40 -22.32 12.15
C GLU A 39 -2.11 -22.51 13.50
N GLU A 40 -2.75 -21.48 14.05
CA GLU A 40 -3.14 -21.46 15.47
C GLU A 40 -4.64 -21.70 15.76
N MET A 41 -5.52 -21.62 14.77
CA MET A 41 -6.97 -21.55 15.02
C MET A 41 -7.79 -22.76 14.55
N ARG A 42 -8.89 -23.02 15.28
CA ARG A 42 -9.92 -24.03 14.94
C ARG A 42 -10.74 -23.59 13.73
N SER A 43 -11.26 -24.54 12.94
CA SER A 43 -11.90 -24.30 11.63
C SER A 43 -12.96 -23.18 11.58
N LEU A 44 -13.99 -23.19 12.42
CA LEU A 44 -15.08 -22.19 12.29
C LEU A 44 -14.62 -20.76 12.60
N GLU A 45 -13.85 -20.56 13.67
CA GLU A 45 -13.30 -19.24 14.00
C GLU A 45 -12.22 -18.80 13.01
N LYS A 46 -11.49 -19.78 12.44
CA LYS A 46 -10.49 -19.59 11.40
C LYS A 46 -11.11 -19.04 10.13
N ASP A 47 -12.18 -19.67 9.63
CA ASP A 47 -12.85 -19.26 8.39
C ASP A 47 -13.35 -17.80 8.48
N ASP A 48 -14.05 -17.44 9.56
CA ASP A 48 -14.54 -16.08 9.80
C ASP A 48 -13.42 -15.03 9.86
N LYS A 49 -12.25 -15.40 10.42
CA LYS A 49 -11.11 -14.49 10.55
C LYS A 49 -10.35 -14.36 9.23
N LEU A 50 -10.19 -15.44 8.49
CA LEU A 50 -9.59 -15.44 7.16
C LEU A 50 -10.41 -14.59 6.19
N ASP A 51 -11.74 -14.71 6.19
CA ASP A 51 -12.62 -13.90 5.34
C ASP A 51 -12.46 -12.38 5.59
N LYS A 52 -12.32 -12.00 6.86
CA LYS A 52 -12.07 -10.60 7.25
C LYS A 52 -10.70 -10.11 6.82
N LEU A 53 -9.66 -10.95 6.96
CA LEU A 53 -8.31 -10.63 6.52
C LEU A 53 -8.26 -10.48 4.99
N ASP A 54 -8.90 -11.38 4.25
CA ASP A 54 -9.00 -11.34 2.79
C ASP A 54 -9.74 -10.10 2.29
N ALA A 55 -10.82 -9.70 2.96
CA ALA A 55 -11.52 -8.46 2.64
C ALA A 55 -10.59 -7.23 2.79
N ARG A 56 -9.80 -7.18 3.88
CA ARG A 56 -8.84 -6.08 4.11
C ARG A 56 -7.70 -6.08 3.10
N ILE A 57 -7.12 -7.25 2.80
CA ILE A 57 -6.07 -7.40 1.79
C ILE A 57 -6.56 -6.92 0.42
N ARG A 58 -7.80 -7.25 0.04
CA ARG A 58 -8.41 -6.78 -1.23
C ARG A 58 -8.51 -5.26 -1.30
N VAL A 59 -8.90 -4.60 -0.22
CA VAL A 59 -8.98 -3.13 -0.18
C VAL A 59 -7.59 -2.51 -0.35
N ILE A 60 -6.59 -3.00 0.40
CA ILE A 60 -5.21 -2.49 0.28
C ILE A 60 -4.66 -2.69 -1.13
N LYS A 61 -4.86 -3.88 -1.73
CA LYS A 61 -4.42 -4.15 -3.10
C LYS A 61 -5.09 -3.21 -4.12
N LYS A 62 -6.37 -2.92 -3.94
CA LYS A 62 -7.11 -1.98 -4.80
C LYS A 62 -6.56 -0.57 -4.67
N ASP A 63 -6.33 -0.09 -3.46
CA ASP A 63 -5.79 1.26 -3.20
C ASP A 63 -4.36 1.38 -3.72
N TYR A 64 -3.52 0.39 -3.48
CA TYR A 64 -2.17 0.33 -4.01
C TYR A 64 -2.17 0.40 -5.55
N ALA A 65 -2.99 -0.42 -6.21
CA ALA A 65 -3.12 -0.40 -7.66
C ALA A 65 -3.61 0.96 -8.18
N HIS A 66 -4.57 1.57 -7.47
CA HIS A 66 -5.07 2.89 -7.80
C HIS A 66 -3.98 3.96 -7.70
N TYR A 67 -3.22 4.02 -6.61
CA TYR A 67 -2.19 5.06 -6.44
C TYR A 67 -0.97 4.83 -7.33
N LYS A 68 -0.62 3.57 -7.60
CA LYS A 68 0.49 3.21 -8.48
C LYS A 68 0.34 3.79 -9.89
N GLN A 69 -0.89 3.99 -10.37
CA GLN A 69 -1.15 4.57 -11.70
C GLN A 69 -0.69 6.03 -11.83
N PHE A 70 -0.44 6.72 -10.72
CA PHE A 70 -0.04 8.12 -10.68
C PHE A 70 1.45 8.33 -10.40
N ILE A 71 2.20 7.25 -10.18
CA ILE A 71 3.66 7.32 -10.04
C ILE A 71 4.27 7.74 -11.37
N ASP A 72 5.11 8.76 -11.31
CA ASP A 72 5.98 9.11 -12.42
C ASP A 72 7.25 8.24 -12.35
N PRO A 73 7.49 7.35 -13.35
CA PRO A 73 8.67 6.49 -13.37
C PRO A 73 9.97 7.29 -13.55
N SER A 74 9.90 8.53 -14.05
CA SER A 74 11.06 9.40 -14.22
C SER A 74 11.39 10.22 -12.97
N PHE A 75 10.50 10.21 -11.95
CA PHE A 75 10.74 10.93 -10.71
C PHE A 75 11.92 10.31 -9.94
N LYS A 76 13.00 11.10 -9.80
CA LYS A 76 14.12 10.78 -8.93
C LYS A 76 13.93 11.54 -7.62
N LEU A 77 13.93 10.81 -6.51
CA LEU A 77 13.94 11.42 -5.19
C LEU A 77 15.36 11.93 -4.95
N ASP A 78 15.60 13.22 -5.20
CA ASP A 78 16.86 13.85 -4.83
C ASP A 78 16.80 14.21 -3.34
N VAL A 79 17.44 13.39 -2.51
CA VAL A 79 17.45 13.55 -1.05
C VAL A 79 18.47 14.63 -0.62
N THR A 80 19.26 15.13 -1.58
CA THR A 80 20.39 16.03 -1.36
C THR A 80 19.99 17.51 -1.23
N ASP A 81 18.77 17.86 -1.68
CA ASP A 81 18.33 19.25 -1.79
C ASP A 81 17.84 19.87 -0.46
N GLN A 82 17.72 19.07 0.61
CA GLN A 82 17.27 19.54 1.93
C GLN A 82 18.39 20.05 2.86
N TYR A 83 19.63 20.10 2.38
CA TYR A 83 20.81 20.53 3.17
C TYR A 83 21.62 21.64 2.49
N SER A 84 21.04 22.36 1.53
CA SER A 84 21.68 23.52 0.86
C SER A 84 21.26 24.85 1.47
#